data_AF-A0AAX3PA49-F1
#
_entry.id   AF-A0AAX3PA49-F1
#
_cell.length_a   1.000
_cell.length_b   1.000
_cell.length_c   1.000
_cell.angle_alpha   90.00
_cell.angle_beta   90.00
_cell.angle_gamma   90.00
#
_symmetry.space_group_name_H-M   'P 1'
#
loop_
_entity.id
_entity.type
_entity.pdbx_description
1 polymer ?
#
loop_
_entity_poly.entity_id
_entity_poly.type
_entity_poly.pdbx_seq_one_letter_code
_entity_poly.pdbx_strand_id
1 'polypeptide(L)'
;MYIMKQNELDLYAPFLSCAILAYNLEHVVEAIQITKSLIANSNGLIRNQAYYALGRLNIDEVQACLIWELIQCSANIEHDSICRASILRSVLHLGTIFPSYWPHIEELLITFVKKSSPEVIYAISNIILFQKNNFPDSIQQLLVRQLFNVYPEQKGIIDNIDLLLSRLIEKQEFSLAIELLESILDNNINFKSLDNFSSELLTKHFEFRNHLITKWFLDGESSLCQNVFILLHDISGKDIELNADMALLDDEQKKLFVSRKAVGWLFTRPIAAASLILSISRSASKHTIATLEDILYDPLLLSYPGELKKFFQTYRDNNEQDYICRLLLDKLEAHNLDILRVSELKELAAPSKNIELYWKDFEKDMQESYEEASKNSFLRLIATPQRLLYGNSSIYYIHQIGGQPSRQEMQMHSFSHSAEMPTLNILDPESLDYSLRFFRCERMKNEINS
;
A
#
# COMPACT_ATOMS: atom_id res chain seq x y z
N MET A 1 39.80 7.24 25.57
CA MET A 1 40.36 6.97 26.92
C MET A 1 40.10 8.09 27.95
N TYR A 2 40.16 9.40 27.60
CA TYR A 2 39.93 10.51 28.57
C TYR A 2 38.52 10.55 29.18
N ILE A 3 37.49 10.24 28.40
CA ILE A 3 36.08 10.24 28.84
C ILE A 3 35.81 9.18 29.91
N MET A 4 36.43 8.00 29.79
CA MET A 4 36.25 6.87 30.72
C MET A 4 36.86 7.09 32.10
N LYS A 5 37.69 8.13 32.26
CA LYS A 5 38.35 8.49 33.53
C LYS A 5 37.68 9.69 34.23
N GLN A 6 36.57 10.19 33.69
CA GLN A 6 35.83 11.32 34.28
C GLN A 6 34.93 10.85 35.42
N ASN A 7 34.81 11.67 36.47
CA ASN A 7 33.96 11.37 37.62
C ASN A 7 32.46 11.54 37.30
N GLU A 8 32.12 12.36 36.31
CA GLU A 8 30.74 12.65 35.88
C GLU A 8 30.47 12.04 34.50
N LEU A 9 30.30 10.71 34.47
CA LEU A 9 30.05 9.96 33.22
C LEU A 9 28.72 10.37 32.54
N ASP A 10 27.76 10.90 33.30
CA ASP A 10 26.44 11.29 32.80
C ASP A 10 26.53 12.39 31.72
N LEU A 11 27.44 13.35 31.89
CA LEU A 11 27.66 14.44 30.92
C LEU A 11 28.23 13.95 29.59
N TYR A 12 28.87 12.78 29.61
CA TYR A 12 29.52 12.19 28.44
C TYR A 12 28.82 10.95 27.90
N ALA A 13 27.66 10.57 28.48
CA ALA A 13 26.93 9.37 28.10
C ALA A 13 26.80 9.18 26.58
N PRO A 14 26.43 10.20 25.77
CA PRO A 14 26.30 10.05 24.32
C PRO A 14 27.57 9.60 23.58
N PHE A 15 28.76 9.82 24.16
CA PHE A 15 30.05 9.51 23.54
C PHE A 15 30.70 8.23 24.08
N LEU A 16 30.09 7.58 25.08
CA LEU A 16 30.67 6.40 25.72
C LEU A 16 30.83 5.24 24.74
N SER A 17 29.83 4.96 23.90
CA SER A 17 29.94 3.87 22.92
C SER A 17 31.09 4.07 21.94
N CYS A 18 31.25 5.27 21.39
CA CYS A 18 32.39 5.60 20.52
C CYS A 18 33.73 5.45 21.26
N ALA A 19 33.80 5.84 22.53
CA ALA A 19 35.01 5.69 23.33
C ALA A 19 35.37 4.23 23.61
N ILE A 20 34.38 3.35 23.80
CA ILE A 20 34.56 1.88 23.95
C ILE A 20 35.04 1.28 22.63
N LEU A 21 34.36 1.60 21.53
CA LEU A 21 34.64 1.02 20.22
C LEU A 21 35.99 1.46 19.62
N ALA A 22 36.58 2.54 20.15
CA ALA A 22 37.91 2.99 19.76
C ALA A 22 39.06 2.17 20.39
N TYR A 23 38.77 1.17 21.24
CA TYR A 23 39.79 0.27 21.76
C TYR A 23 40.31 -0.67 20.65
N ASN A 24 41.64 -0.82 20.56
CA ASN A 24 42.28 -1.74 19.64
C ASN A 24 42.15 -3.21 20.09
N LEU A 25 42.37 -4.15 19.16
CA LEU A 25 42.35 -5.61 19.40
C LEU A 25 43.20 -6.03 20.62
N GLU A 26 44.35 -5.39 20.83
CA GLU A 26 45.27 -5.68 21.93
C GLU A 26 44.71 -5.33 23.32
N HIS A 27 43.66 -4.51 23.39
CA HIS A 27 43.03 -4.04 24.63
C HIS A 27 41.54 -4.44 24.74
N VAL A 28 41.10 -5.44 23.98
CA VAL A 28 39.70 -5.89 23.95
C VAL A 28 39.23 -6.39 25.32
N VAL A 29 40.08 -7.07 26.07
CA VAL A 29 39.74 -7.54 27.43
C VAL A 29 39.43 -6.38 28.38
N GLU A 30 40.19 -5.29 28.28
CA GLU A 30 39.94 -4.07 29.06
C GLU A 30 38.62 -3.42 28.63
N ALA A 31 38.35 -3.37 27.32
CA ALA A 31 37.10 -2.83 26.79
C ALA A 31 35.88 -3.64 27.27
N ILE A 32 35.97 -4.97 27.33
CA ILE A 32 34.91 -5.85 27.86
C ILE A 32 34.68 -5.58 29.35
N GLN A 33 35.76 -5.45 30.15
CA GLN A 33 35.65 -5.16 31.58
C GLN A 33 35.02 -3.79 31.86
N ILE A 34 35.42 -2.76 31.10
CA ILE A 34 34.82 -1.42 31.20
C ILE A 34 33.35 -1.47 30.78
N THR A 35 33.01 -2.16 29.70
CA THR A 35 31.61 -2.28 29.26
C THR A 35 30.76 -2.98 30.33
N LYS A 36 31.31 -4.03 30.97
CA LYS A 36 30.65 -4.73 32.09
C LYS A 36 30.41 -3.82 33.29
N SER A 37 31.35 -2.93 33.65
CA SER A 37 31.15 -2.00 34.76
C SER A 37 30.09 -0.93 34.43
N LEU A 38 30.04 -0.46 33.19
CA LEU A 38 29.04 0.50 32.73
C LEU A 38 27.62 -0.09 32.66
N ILE A 39 27.50 -1.39 32.35
CA ILE A 39 26.21 -2.11 32.40
C ILE A 39 25.63 -2.14 33.82
N ALA A 40 26.48 -2.14 34.85
CA ALA A 40 26.02 -2.12 36.25
C ALA A 40 25.62 -0.72 36.75
N ASN A 41 25.67 0.32 35.91
CA ASN A 41 25.39 1.70 36.31
C ASN A 41 23.89 1.94 36.54
N SER A 42 23.54 2.78 37.51
CA SER A 42 22.14 3.16 37.78
C SER A 42 21.50 3.98 36.64
N ASN A 43 22.28 4.72 35.87
CA ASN A 43 21.79 5.54 34.76
C ASN A 43 21.55 4.71 33.49
N GLY A 44 20.29 4.69 33.02
CA GLY A 44 19.88 3.98 31.81
C GLY A 44 20.58 4.48 30.53
N LEU A 45 20.93 5.78 30.43
CA LEU A 45 21.65 6.30 29.26
C LEU A 45 23.06 5.71 29.14
N ILE A 46 23.74 5.52 30.27
CA ILE A 46 25.07 4.89 30.31
C ILE A 46 24.96 3.42 29.95
N ARG A 47 24.01 2.70 30.56
CA ARG A 47 23.76 1.28 30.25
C ARG A 47 23.43 1.08 28.78
N ASN A 48 22.56 1.91 28.21
CA ASN A 48 22.18 1.88 26.80
C ASN A 48 23.41 1.96 25.87
N GLN A 49 24.35 2.86 26.17
CA GLN A 49 25.56 3.05 25.38
C GLN A 49 26.54 1.88 25.55
N ALA A 50 26.62 1.32 26.76
CA ALA A 50 27.38 0.11 27.03
C ALA A 50 26.82 -1.09 26.25
N TYR A 51 25.49 -1.30 26.29
CA TYR A 51 24.82 -2.35 25.52
C TYR A 51 25.03 -2.19 24.03
N TYR A 52 24.90 -0.98 23.49
CA TYR A 52 25.15 -0.71 22.07
C TYR A 52 26.59 -1.05 21.64
N ALA A 53 27.58 -0.73 22.49
CA ALA A 53 28.98 -1.05 22.20
C ALA A 53 29.27 -2.55 22.33
N LEU A 54 28.65 -3.23 23.31
CA LEU A 54 28.95 -4.62 23.68
C LEU A 54 28.91 -5.59 22.48
N GLY A 55 27.89 -5.52 21.63
CA GLY A 55 27.78 -6.41 20.47
C GLY A 55 28.70 -6.03 19.31
N ARG A 56 29.27 -4.82 19.31
CA ARG A 56 30.08 -4.22 18.22
C ARG A 56 31.58 -4.18 18.53
N LEU A 57 31.98 -4.71 19.68
CA LEU A 57 33.40 -4.86 20.01
C LEU A 57 34.07 -5.77 18.98
N ASN A 58 35.28 -5.40 18.58
CA ASN A 58 36.09 -6.21 17.68
C ASN A 58 36.72 -7.36 18.49
N ILE A 59 36.12 -8.54 18.45
CA ILE A 59 36.45 -9.69 19.32
C ILE A 59 36.76 -10.95 18.50
N ASP A 60 37.45 -11.91 19.11
CA ASP A 60 37.62 -13.27 18.59
C ASP A 60 36.53 -14.24 19.12
N GLU A 61 36.57 -15.49 18.65
CA GLU A 61 35.60 -16.53 19.01
C GLU A 61 35.65 -16.93 20.50
N VAL A 62 36.79 -16.78 21.17
CA VAL A 62 36.93 -17.07 22.60
C VAL A 62 36.22 -16.00 23.43
N GLN A 63 36.37 -14.73 23.02
CA GLN A 63 35.71 -13.61 23.70
C GLN A 63 34.22 -13.51 23.36
N ALA A 64 33.77 -14.05 22.23
CA ALA A 64 32.35 -14.11 21.86
C ALA A 64 31.50 -14.82 22.93
N CYS A 65 32.04 -15.87 23.57
CA CYS A 65 31.35 -16.57 24.66
C CYS A 65 31.09 -15.63 25.87
N LEU A 66 32.10 -14.87 26.28
CA LEU A 66 31.98 -13.90 27.39
C LEU A 66 30.96 -12.80 27.07
N ILE A 67 30.95 -12.32 25.83
CA ILE A 67 29.97 -11.32 25.37
C ILE A 67 28.57 -11.90 25.37
N TRP A 68 28.40 -13.12 24.88
CA TRP A 68 27.11 -13.82 24.86
C TRP A 68 26.55 -13.98 26.28
N GLU A 69 27.35 -14.46 27.24
CA GLU A 69 26.94 -14.61 28.64
C GLU A 69 26.49 -13.28 29.26
N LEU A 70 27.23 -12.19 29.01
CA LEU A 70 26.87 -10.85 29.48
C LEU A 70 25.56 -10.36 28.87
N ILE A 71 25.36 -10.58 27.57
CA ILE A 71 24.13 -10.24 26.86
C ILE A 71 22.94 -11.03 27.42
N GLN A 72 23.09 -12.35 27.55
CA GLN A 72 22.03 -13.24 28.03
C GLN A 72 21.60 -12.88 29.47
N CYS A 73 22.57 -12.63 30.35
CA CYS A 73 22.27 -12.19 31.72
C CYS A 73 21.56 -10.82 31.73
N SER A 74 22.03 -9.87 30.92
CA SER A 74 21.46 -8.53 30.83
C SER A 74 20.04 -8.55 30.28
N ALA A 75 19.77 -9.40 29.29
CA ALA A 75 18.46 -9.57 28.68
C ALA A 75 17.38 -10.02 29.69
N ASN A 76 17.77 -10.76 30.72
CA ASN A 76 16.86 -11.26 31.77
C ASN A 76 16.60 -10.24 32.90
N ILE A 77 17.52 -9.29 33.11
CA ILE A 77 17.50 -8.37 34.27
C ILE A 77 17.05 -6.96 33.85
N GLU A 78 17.33 -6.54 32.62
CA GLU A 78 17.04 -5.19 32.17
C GLU A 78 15.55 -4.97 31.90
N HIS A 79 15.03 -3.86 32.41
CA HIS A 79 13.62 -3.48 32.30
C HIS A 79 13.42 -2.18 31.52
N ASP A 80 14.47 -1.36 31.37
CA ASP A 80 14.42 -0.14 30.56
C ASP A 80 14.27 -0.46 29.07
N SER A 81 13.27 0.13 28.43
CA SER A 81 12.90 -0.18 27.05
C SER A 81 13.99 0.19 26.03
N ILE A 82 14.67 1.32 26.25
CA ILE A 82 15.74 1.80 25.37
C ILE A 82 16.96 0.89 25.50
N CYS A 83 17.32 0.51 26.73
CA CYS A 83 18.39 -0.45 26.97
C CYS A 83 18.09 -1.81 26.35
N ARG A 84 16.85 -2.33 26.50
CA ARG A 84 16.42 -3.57 25.86
C ARG A 84 16.51 -3.50 24.34
N ALA A 85 16.17 -2.37 23.73
CA ALA A 85 16.34 -2.16 22.30
C ALA A 85 17.82 -2.20 21.86
N SER A 86 18.75 -1.73 22.70
CA SER A 86 20.20 -1.83 22.43
C SER A 86 20.75 -3.24 22.68
N ILE A 87 20.24 -3.96 23.68
CA ILE A 87 20.54 -5.39 23.87
C ILE A 87 20.15 -6.17 22.61
N LEU A 88 18.94 -5.97 22.08
CA LEU A 88 18.49 -6.61 20.84
C LEU A 88 19.45 -6.35 19.67
N ARG A 89 19.85 -5.09 19.46
CA ARG A 89 20.81 -4.73 18.39
C ARG A 89 22.14 -5.48 18.55
N SER A 90 22.61 -5.61 19.79
CA SER A 90 23.87 -6.29 20.09
C SER A 90 23.78 -7.80 19.94
N VAL A 91 22.68 -8.42 20.38
CA VAL A 91 22.38 -9.84 20.15
C VAL A 91 22.45 -10.17 18.66
N LEU A 92 21.70 -9.41 17.85
CA LEU A 92 21.62 -9.68 16.41
C LEU A 92 22.95 -9.40 15.70
N HIS A 93 23.67 -8.35 16.11
CA HIS A 93 24.99 -8.09 15.54
C HIS A 93 26.00 -9.19 15.88
N LEU A 94 25.98 -9.72 17.11
CA LEU A 94 26.81 -10.85 17.50
C LEU A 94 26.56 -12.06 16.59
N GLY A 95 25.30 -12.42 16.33
CA GLY A 95 24.94 -13.50 15.42
C GLY A 95 25.44 -13.29 13.99
N THR A 96 25.46 -12.03 13.52
CA THR A 96 26.01 -11.72 12.19
C THR A 96 27.53 -11.89 12.09
N ILE A 97 28.26 -11.66 13.18
CA ILE A 97 29.73 -11.85 13.22
C ILE A 97 30.07 -13.32 13.49
N PHE A 98 29.31 -13.99 14.36
CA PHE A 98 29.50 -15.37 14.79
C PHE A 98 28.24 -16.21 14.54
N PRO A 99 28.05 -16.73 13.30
CA PRO A 99 26.84 -17.47 12.93
C PRO A 99 26.57 -18.74 13.76
N SER A 100 27.58 -19.30 14.43
CA SER A 100 27.42 -20.44 15.36
C SER A 100 26.50 -20.13 16.53
N TYR A 101 26.28 -18.86 16.88
CA TYR A 101 25.40 -18.45 17.97
C TYR A 101 23.92 -18.33 17.59
N TRP A 102 23.55 -18.43 16.31
CA TRP A 102 22.15 -18.27 15.88
C TRP A 102 21.14 -19.15 16.63
N PRO A 103 21.40 -20.45 16.89
CA PRO A 103 20.48 -21.28 17.67
C PRO A 103 20.23 -20.76 19.10
N HIS A 104 21.28 -20.28 19.76
CA HIS A 104 21.19 -19.70 21.11
C HIS A 104 20.50 -18.34 21.12
N ILE A 105 20.75 -17.53 20.07
CA ILE A 105 20.08 -16.26 19.85
C ILE A 105 18.58 -16.48 19.64
N GLU A 106 18.18 -17.47 18.85
CA GLU A 106 16.78 -17.80 18.61
C GLU A 106 16.05 -18.13 19.92
N GLU A 107 16.64 -19.00 20.75
CA GLU A 107 16.09 -19.39 22.05
C GLU A 107 15.90 -18.17 22.97
N LEU A 108 16.89 -17.27 23.03
CA LEU A 108 16.79 -16.03 23.79
C LEU A 108 15.67 -15.14 23.24
N LEU A 109 15.61 -14.94 21.92
CA LEU A 109 14.65 -14.02 21.31
C LEU A 109 13.20 -14.46 21.53
N ILE A 110 12.90 -15.75 21.45
CA ILE A 110 11.54 -16.28 21.69
C ILE A 110 10.94 -15.77 23.01
N THR A 111 11.76 -15.65 24.05
CA THR A 111 11.34 -15.09 25.35
C THR A 111 11.49 -13.57 25.41
N PHE A 112 12.60 -13.04 24.88
CA PHE A 112 12.95 -11.63 24.99
C PHE A 112 11.98 -10.69 24.28
N VAL A 113 11.48 -11.08 23.10
CA VAL A 113 10.57 -10.22 22.32
C VAL A 113 9.09 -10.39 22.72
N LYS A 114 8.78 -11.36 23.59
CA LYS A 114 7.40 -11.61 24.05
C LYS A 114 6.89 -10.38 24.82
N LYS A 115 5.86 -9.72 24.27
CA LYS A 115 5.29 -8.44 24.78
C LYS A 115 6.34 -7.31 24.81
N SER A 116 6.94 -7.04 23.65
CA SER A 116 7.90 -5.96 23.48
C SER A 116 7.27 -4.58 23.67
N SER A 117 8.05 -3.63 24.21
CA SER A 117 7.65 -2.22 24.26
C SER A 117 7.76 -1.58 22.87
N PRO A 118 7.10 -0.43 22.62
CA PRO A 118 7.18 0.28 21.34
C PRO A 118 8.61 0.58 20.87
N GLU A 119 9.54 0.88 21.78
CA GLU A 119 10.95 1.17 21.45
C GLU A 119 11.68 -0.08 20.94
N VAL A 120 11.36 -1.25 21.50
CA VAL A 120 11.90 -2.53 21.03
C VAL A 120 11.30 -2.88 19.68
N ILE A 121 9.99 -2.70 19.47
CA ILE A 121 9.34 -2.93 18.16
C ILE A 121 9.91 -1.98 17.09
N TYR A 122 10.12 -0.70 17.43
CA TYR A 122 10.78 0.25 16.53
C TYR A 122 12.23 -0.13 16.22
N ALA A 123 12.96 -0.68 17.19
CA ALA A 123 14.29 -1.22 16.93
C ALA A 123 14.23 -2.43 15.99
N ILE A 124 13.26 -3.33 16.17
CA ILE A 124 13.01 -4.47 15.27
C ILE A 124 12.74 -3.97 13.85
N SER A 125 11.80 -3.03 13.67
CA SER A 125 11.44 -2.52 12.33
C SER A 125 12.64 -1.91 11.62
N ASN A 126 13.45 -1.12 12.33
CA ASN A 126 14.68 -0.54 11.79
C ASN A 126 15.75 -1.59 11.45
N ILE A 127 15.90 -2.63 12.28
CA ILE A 127 16.91 -3.66 12.07
C ILE A 127 16.57 -4.49 10.83
N ILE A 128 15.33 -4.98 10.72
CA ILE A 128 14.88 -5.76 9.56
C ILE A 128 14.99 -4.92 8.29
N LEU A 129 14.66 -3.62 8.37
CA LEU A 129 14.77 -2.74 7.22
C LEU A 129 16.22 -2.42 6.85
N PHE A 130 17.12 -2.05 7.75
CA PHE A 130 18.43 -1.52 7.34
C PHE A 130 19.58 -2.53 7.35
N GLN A 131 19.44 -3.70 8.00
CA GLN A 131 20.54 -4.66 8.01
C GLN A 131 20.63 -5.43 6.68
N LYS A 132 21.82 -5.34 6.05
CA LYS A 132 22.16 -6.05 4.81
C LYS A 132 22.52 -7.53 5.02
N ASN A 133 22.72 -7.95 6.26
CA ASN A 133 23.17 -9.30 6.58
C ASN A 133 21.96 -10.24 6.62
N ASN A 134 22.06 -11.38 5.93
CA ASN A 134 21.00 -12.39 5.91
C ASN A 134 20.88 -13.02 7.30
N PHE A 135 19.78 -12.72 7.99
CA PHE A 135 19.38 -13.49 9.16
C PHE A 135 19.01 -14.91 8.73
N PRO A 136 19.11 -15.90 9.62
CA PRO A 136 18.38 -17.15 9.44
C PRO A 136 16.88 -16.87 9.30
N ASP A 137 16.21 -17.63 8.43
CA ASP A 137 14.78 -17.45 8.14
C ASP A 137 13.91 -17.51 9.40
N SER A 138 14.27 -18.37 10.36
CA SER A 138 13.57 -18.51 11.65
C SER A 138 13.59 -17.20 12.46
N ILE A 139 14.75 -16.54 12.53
CA ILE A 139 14.93 -15.26 13.19
C ILE A 139 14.16 -14.16 12.46
N GLN A 140 14.26 -14.12 11.13
CA GLN A 140 13.55 -13.13 10.31
C GLN A 140 12.04 -13.23 10.56
N GLN A 141 11.47 -14.43 10.48
CA GLN A 141 10.05 -14.67 10.75
C GLN A 141 9.65 -14.27 12.18
N LEU A 142 10.46 -14.63 13.18
CA LEU A 142 10.21 -14.29 14.58
C LEU A 142 10.13 -12.76 14.79
N LEU A 143 11.06 -12.03 14.17
CA LEU A 143 11.15 -10.57 14.28
C LEU A 143 10.02 -9.88 13.49
N VAL A 144 9.74 -10.29 12.26
CA VAL A 144 8.63 -9.73 11.46
C VAL A 144 7.29 -9.92 12.17
N ARG A 145 7.07 -11.08 12.80
CA ARG A 145 5.84 -11.35 13.57
C ARG A 145 5.63 -10.41 14.77
N GLN A 146 6.68 -9.75 15.27
CA GLN A 146 6.51 -8.71 16.30
C GLN A 146 5.84 -7.44 15.75
N LEU A 147 5.89 -7.23 14.42
CA LEU A 147 5.26 -6.09 13.75
C LEU A 147 3.76 -6.31 13.49
N PHE A 148 3.21 -7.49 13.79
CA PHE A 148 1.80 -7.79 13.55
C PHE A 148 0.85 -7.02 14.49
N ASN A 149 1.34 -6.52 15.63
CA ASN A 149 0.54 -5.79 16.63
C ASN A 149 0.95 -4.31 16.69
N VAL A 150 1.12 -3.68 15.53
CA VAL A 150 1.44 -2.26 15.39
C VAL A 150 0.16 -1.46 15.26
N TYR A 151 0.11 -0.30 15.93
CA TYR A 151 -1.07 0.56 16.00
C TYR A 151 -0.85 1.91 15.29
N PRO A 152 -1.92 2.61 14.87
CA PRO A 152 -1.84 3.85 14.09
C PRO A 152 -0.98 4.98 14.68
N GLU A 153 -0.79 5.03 16.00
CA GLU A 153 0.03 6.03 16.69
C GLU A 153 1.53 5.87 16.38
N GLN A 154 1.96 4.69 15.95
CA GLN A 154 3.36 4.31 15.78
C GLN A 154 3.89 4.62 14.36
N LYS A 155 3.75 5.88 13.92
CA LYS A 155 4.08 6.32 12.54
C LYS A 155 5.45 5.85 12.03
N GLY A 156 6.51 6.03 12.83
CA GLY A 156 7.85 5.61 12.41
C GLY A 156 8.02 4.09 12.27
N ILE A 157 7.15 3.27 12.86
CA ILE A 157 7.12 1.82 12.62
C ILE A 157 6.37 1.54 11.31
N ILE A 158 5.25 2.23 11.07
CA ILE A 158 4.46 2.12 9.85
C ILE A 158 5.30 2.49 8.62
N ASP A 159 6.05 3.58 8.66
CA ASP A 159 6.96 4.00 7.57
C ASP A 159 8.02 2.91 7.26
N ASN A 160 8.50 2.21 8.30
CA ASN A 160 9.43 1.10 8.11
C ASN A 160 8.74 -0.14 7.53
N ILE A 161 7.50 -0.41 7.92
CA ILE A 161 6.71 -1.53 7.39
C ILE A 161 6.38 -1.30 5.92
N ASP A 162 6.04 -0.08 5.53
CA ASP A 162 5.78 0.32 4.15
C ASP A 162 6.94 -0.06 3.22
N LEU A 163 8.17 0.25 3.63
CA LEU A 163 9.38 -0.15 2.89
C LEU A 163 9.71 -1.65 3.02
N LEU A 164 9.38 -2.27 4.16
CA LEU A 164 9.66 -3.68 4.41
C LEU A 164 8.81 -4.60 3.53
N LEU A 165 7.52 -4.28 3.33
CA LEU A 165 6.60 -5.07 2.51
C LEU A 165 7.14 -5.25 1.08
N SER A 166 7.63 -4.18 0.44
CA SER A 166 8.27 -4.26 -0.88
C SER A 166 9.45 -5.23 -0.89
N ARG A 167 10.27 -5.23 0.16
CA ARG A 167 11.46 -6.11 0.24
C ARG A 167 11.11 -7.56 0.48
N LEU A 168 10.08 -7.84 1.27
CA LEU A 168 9.59 -9.21 1.45
C LEU A 168 9.13 -9.79 0.10
N ILE A 169 8.47 -8.97 -0.73
CA ILE A 169 8.09 -9.36 -2.10
C ILE A 169 9.33 -9.59 -2.98
N GLU A 170 10.32 -8.70 -2.94
CA GLU A 170 11.57 -8.87 -3.70
C GLU A 170 12.32 -10.15 -3.33
N LYS A 171 12.22 -10.59 -2.07
CA LYS A 171 12.76 -11.86 -1.55
C LYS A 171 11.86 -13.08 -1.81
N GLN A 172 10.71 -12.91 -2.44
CA GLN A 172 9.69 -13.95 -2.68
C GLN A 172 9.06 -14.52 -1.39
N GLU A 173 9.10 -13.77 -0.28
CA GLU A 173 8.47 -14.13 1.00
C GLU A 173 7.00 -13.69 1.04
N PHE A 174 6.22 -14.11 0.04
CA PHE A 174 4.85 -13.62 -0.17
C PHE A 174 3.90 -13.92 1.00
N SER A 175 3.97 -15.11 1.58
CA SER A 175 3.12 -15.49 2.73
C SER A 175 3.33 -14.54 3.91
N LEU A 176 4.59 -14.23 4.22
CA LEU A 176 4.93 -13.36 5.35
C LEU A 176 4.54 -11.91 5.08
N ALA A 177 4.68 -11.45 3.83
CA ALA A 177 4.22 -10.11 3.42
C ALA A 177 2.70 -9.96 3.56
N ILE A 178 1.93 -10.98 3.13
CA ILE A 178 0.47 -11.00 3.24
C ILE A 178 0.04 -11.05 4.72
N GLU A 179 0.62 -11.95 5.52
CA GLU A 179 0.33 -12.04 6.95
C GLU A 179 0.59 -10.71 7.68
N LEU A 180 1.72 -10.06 7.38
CA LEU A 180 2.06 -8.76 7.94
C LEU A 180 1.05 -7.69 7.53
N LEU A 181 0.76 -7.59 6.22
CA LEU A 181 -0.16 -6.59 5.68
C LEU A 181 -1.57 -6.74 6.25
N GLU A 182 -2.11 -7.97 6.28
CA GLU A 182 -3.44 -8.23 6.84
C GLU A 182 -3.49 -7.91 8.34
N SER A 183 -2.47 -8.31 9.09
CA SER A 183 -2.41 -8.03 10.54
C SER A 183 -2.39 -6.54 10.86
N ILE A 184 -1.66 -5.71 10.10
CA ILE A 184 -1.64 -4.27 10.34
C ILE A 184 -2.97 -3.60 9.96
N LEU A 185 -3.65 -4.11 8.93
CA LEU A 185 -4.96 -3.61 8.50
C LEU A 185 -6.03 -3.95 9.54
N ASP A 186 -5.97 -5.13 10.15
CA ASP A 186 -6.84 -5.53 11.26
C ASP A 186 -6.68 -4.62 12.49
N ASN A 187 -5.48 -4.04 12.69
CA ASN A 187 -5.22 -3.04 13.73
C ASN A 187 -5.65 -1.62 13.33
N ASN A 188 -6.46 -1.46 12.28
CA ASN A 188 -6.98 -0.19 11.76
C ASN A 188 -5.90 0.76 11.22
N ILE A 189 -4.74 0.25 10.79
CA ILE A 189 -3.79 1.06 10.03
C ILE A 189 -4.40 1.34 8.66
N ASN A 190 -4.41 2.62 8.28
CA ASN A 190 -4.99 3.03 7.01
C ASN A 190 -4.06 2.63 5.87
N PHE A 191 -4.54 1.88 4.89
CA PHE A 191 -3.76 1.49 3.71
C PHE A 191 -3.12 2.69 2.98
N LYS A 192 -3.74 3.88 3.03
CA LYS A 192 -3.16 5.12 2.46
C LYS A 192 -1.87 5.57 3.11
N SER A 193 -1.53 5.10 4.32
CA SER A 193 -0.24 5.39 4.95
C SER A 193 0.90 4.52 4.43
N LEU A 194 0.62 3.57 3.52
CA LEU A 194 1.58 2.70 2.87
C LEU A 194 1.81 3.17 1.43
N ASP A 195 2.29 4.41 1.27
CA ASP A 195 2.34 5.09 -0.02
C ASP A 195 3.44 4.54 -0.93
N ASN A 196 4.62 4.21 -0.39
CA ASN A 196 5.67 3.55 -1.15
C ASN A 196 5.23 2.16 -1.61
N PHE A 197 4.71 1.35 -0.69
CA PHE A 197 4.21 0.00 -1.00
C PHE A 197 3.11 0.03 -2.06
N SER A 198 2.13 0.94 -1.91
CA SER A 198 1.05 1.12 -2.90
C SER A 198 1.61 1.43 -4.28
N SER A 199 2.56 2.36 -4.37
CA SER A 199 3.22 2.73 -5.63
C SER A 199 3.95 1.54 -6.27
N GLU A 200 4.71 0.77 -5.48
CA GLU A 200 5.45 -0.39 -5.98
C GLU A 200 4.54 -1.55 -6.40
N LEU A 201 3.45 -1.77 -5.67
CA LEU A 201 2.44 -2.77 -5.99
C LEU A 201 1.78 -2.48 -7.35
N LEU A 202 1.57 -1.20 -7.66
CA LEU A 202 0.94 -0.78 -8.91
C LEU A 202 1.89 -0.76 -10.10
N THR A 203 3.20 -0.55 -9.89
CA THR A 203 4.17 -0.30 -10.96
C THR A 203 5.15 -1.43 -11.23
N LYS A 204 5.44 -2.28 -10.23
CA LYS A 204 6.48 -3.32 -10.33
C LYS A 204 5.94 -4.71 -10.03
N HIS A 205 5.18 -4.87 -8.94
CA HIS A 205 4.86 -6.17 -8.36
C HIS A 205 3.51 -6.73 -8.86
N PHE A 206 3.34 -6.81 -10.18
CA PHE A 206 2.05 -7.16 -10.81
C PHE A 206 1.50 -8.53 -10.41
N GLU A 207 2.36 -9.56 -10.34
CA GLU A 207 1.93 -10.92 -9.96
C GLU A 207 1.43 -10.97 -8.51
N PHE A 208 2.22 -10.40 -7.59
CA PHE A 208 1.83 -10.32 -6.17
C PHE A 208 0.55 -9.48 -5.99
N ARG A 209 0.42 -8.34 -6.70
CA ARG A 209 -0.81 -7.53 -6.70
C ARG A 209 -2.02 -8.36 -7.13
N ASN A 210 -1.91 -9.07 -8.24
CA ASN A 210 -3.00 -9.88 -8.79
C ASN A 210 -3.39 -11.02 -7.83
N HIS A 211 -2.40 -11.68 -7.23
CA HIS A 211 -2.60 -12.68 -6.18
C HIS A 211 -3.33 -12.09 -4.96
N LEU A 212 -2.84 -10.98 -4.42
CA LEU A 212 -3.40 -10.29 -3.25
C LEU A 212 -4.86 -9.87 -3.49
N ILE A 213 -5.14 -9.22 -4.62
CA ILE A 213 -6.50 -8.77 -4.97
C ILE A 213 -7.44 -9.97 -5.12
N THR A 214 -6.99 -11.03 -5.80
CA THR A 214 -7.80 -12.24 -5.98
C THR A 214 -8.09 -12.90 -4.62
N LYS A 215 -7.09 -13.01 -3.75
CA LYS A 215 -7.23 -13.52 -2.38
C LYS A 215 -8.25 -12.69 -1.58
N TRP A 216 -8.09 -11.37 -1.53
CA TRP A 216 -8.98 -10.50 -0.74
C TRP A 216 -10.42 -10.51 -1.24
N PHE A 217 -10.63 -10.55 -2.56
CA PHE A 217 -11.98 -10.73 -3.09
C PHE A 217 -12.55 -12.11 -2.78
N LEU A 218 -11.73 -13.16 -2.81
CA LEU A 218 -12.14 -14.52 -2.47
C LEU A 218 -12.49 -14.69 -0.99
N ASP A 219 -11.70 -14.09 -0.09
CA ASP A 219 -11.98 -14.05 1.36
C ASP A 219 -13.32 -13.35 1.64
N GLY A 220 -13.66 -12.35 0.81
CA GLY A 220 -14.96 -11.67 0.85
C GLY A 220 -15.15 -10.76 2.06
N GLU A 221 -14.11 -10.55 2.85
CA GLU A 221 -14.12 -9.63 3.98
C GLU A 221 -14.17 -8.18 3.49
N SER A 222 -15.13 -7.40 3.99
CA SER A 222 -15.36 -6.04 3.50
C SER A 222 -14.20 -5.09 3.80
N SER A 223 -13.47 -5.29 4.91
CA SER A 223 -12.27 -4.53 5.27
C SER A 223 -11.17 -4.69 4.23
N LEU A 224 -10.81 -5.93 3.88
CA LEU A 224 -9.80 -6.25 2.88
C LEU A 224 -10.21 -5.80 1.48
N CYS A 225 -11.46 -6.06 1.08
CA CYS A 225 -11.95 -5.60 -0.22
C CYS A 225 -11.98 -4.07 -0.35
N GLN A 226 -12.32 -3.35 0.72
CA GLN A 226 -12.26 -1.88 0.77
C GLN A 226 -10.84 -1.37 0.56
N ASN A 227 -9.82 -2.08 1.04
CA ASN A 227 -8.41 -1.73 0.79
C ASN A 227 -8.02 -1.90 -0.69
N VAL A 228 -8.60 -2.85 -1.43
CA VAL A 228 -8.45 -2.92 -2.90
C VAL A 228 -9.01 -1.66 -3.57
N PHE A 229 -10.20 -1.23 -3.15
CA PHE A 229 -10.78 0.01 -3.66
C PHE A 229 -9.88 1.21 -3.36
N ILE A 230 -9.37 1.33 -2.12
CA ILE A 230 -8.46 2.42 -1.72
C ILE A 230 -7.20 2.43 -2.58
N LEU A 231 -6.55 1.27 -2.78
CA LEU A 231 -5.35 1.12 -3.60
C LEU A 231 -5.57 1.65 -5.03
N LEU A 232 -6.73 1.36 -5.63
CA LEU A 232 -7.02 1.69 -7.01
C LEU A 232 -7.72 3.05 -7.19
N HIS A 233 -8.24 3.67 -6.13
CA HIS A 233 -9.01 4.91 -6.22
C HIS A 233 -8.15 6.13 -6.57
N ASP A 234 -6.94 6.25 -6.03
CA ASP A 234 -6.12 7.48 -6.16
C ASP A 234 -5.22 7.50 -7.41
N ILE A 235 -5.37 6.52 -8.32
CA ILE A 235 -4.49 6.35 -9.48
C ILE A 235 -4.85 7.36 -10.57
N SER A 236 -3.86 8.18 -10.93
CA SER A 236 -3.99 9.25 -11.93
C SER A 236 -3.65 8.75 -13.34
N GLY A 237 -4.63 8.83 -14.26
CA GLY A 237 -4.39 8.96 -15.71
C GLY A 237 -4.09 7.69 -16.53
N LYS A 238 -3.92 6.51 -15.93
CA LYS A 238 -3.88 5.25 -16.68
C LYS A 238 -4.84 4.24 -16.08
N ASP A 239 -5.69 3.69 -16.94
CA ASP A 239 -6.50 2.53 -16.59
C ASP A 239 -5.57 1.36 -16.29
N ILE A 240 -5.82 0.71 -15.16
CA ILE A 240 -5.06 -0.46 -14.74
C ILE A 240 -5.84 -1.70 -15.10
N GLU A 241 -5.18 -2.56 -15.85
CA GLU A 241 -5.66 -3.90 -16.09
C GLU A 241 -5.19 -4.83 -14.98
N LEU A 242 -6.13 -5.64 -14.48
CA LEU A 242 -5.92 -6.66 -13.46
C LEU A 242 -6.09 -8.03 -14.10
N ASN A 243 -5.34 -9.00 -13.61
CA ASN A 243 -5.55 -10.41 -13.94
C ASN A 243 -5.83 -11.16 -12.65
N ALA A 244 -6.77 -12.12 -12.70
CA ALA A 244 -7.06 -12.98 -11.58
C ALA A 244 -5.95 -14.02 -11.45
N ASP A 245 -5.58 -14.32 -10.20
CA ASP A 245 -4.74 -15.47 -9.91
C ASP A 245 -5.57 -16.75 -9.99
N MET A 246 -5.45 -17.44 -11.12
CA MET A 246 -6.19 -18.68 -11.38
C MET A 246 -5.80 -19.83 -10.45
N ALA A 247 -4.66 -19.76 -9.75
CA ALA A 247 -4.30 -20.76 -8.75
C ALA A 247 -5.25 -20.74 -7.53
N LEU A 248 -5.89 -19.61 -7.25
CA LEU A 248 -6.88 -19.46 -6.17
C LEU A 248 -8.32 -19.79 -6.62
N LEU A 249 -8.56 -19.87 -7.93
CA LEU A 249 -9.89 -20.01 -8.55
C LEU A 249 -10.05 -21.38 -9.22
N ASP A 250 -9.95 -22.42 -8.40
CA ASP A 250 -10.05 -23.84 -8.79
C ASP A 250 -11.48 -24.30 -9.14
N ASP A 251 -12.51 -23.60 -8.67
CA ASP A 251 -13.91 -23.90 -8.98
C ASP A 251 -14.68 -22.73 -9.63
N GLU A 252 -15.79 -23.06 -10.29
CA GLU A 252 -16.62 -22.10 -11.01
C GLU A 252 -17.38 -21.14 -10.07
N GLN A 253 -17.68 -21.54 -8.83
CA GLN A 253 -18.36 -20.69 -7.86
C GLN A 253 -17.45 -19.56 -7.39
N LYS A 254 -16.18 -19.86 -7.11
CA LYS A 254 -15.14 -18.89 -6.76
C LYS A 254 -14.91 -17.89 -7.88
N LYS A 255 -14.85 -18.36 -9.14
CA LYS A 255 -14.75 -17.50 -10.33
C LYS A 255 -15.88 -16.47 -10.39
N LEU A 256 -17.12 -16.91 -10.20
CA LEU A 256 -18.29 -16.03 -10.18
C LEU A 256 -18.31 -15.09 -8.97
N PHE A 257 -17.94 -15.59 -7.80
CA PHE A 257 -17.88 -14.81 -6.56
C PHE A 257 -16.87 -13.67 -6.66
N VAL A 258 -15.64 -13.96 -7.09
CA VAL A 258 -14.60 -12.94 -7.27
C VAL A 258 -14.99 -11.93 -8.35
N SER A 259 -15.65 -12.37 -9.42
CA SER A 259 -16.12 -11.49 -10.49
C SER A 259 -17.16 -10.48 -10.00
N ARG A 260 -18.13 -10.93 -9.20
CA ARG A 260 -19.11 -10.02 -8.57
C ARG A 260 -18.45 -9.09 -7.57
N LYS A 261 -17.53 -9.59 -6.72
CA LYS A 261 -16.73 -8.75 -5.81
C LYS A 261 -15.99 -7.65 -6.54
N ALA A 262 -15.36 -7.98 -7.67
CA ALA A 262 -14.67 -7.01 -8.51
C ALA A 262 -15.63 -5.90 -8.99
N VAL A 263 -16.82 -6.23 -9.51
CA VAL A 263 -17.82 -5.21 -9.89
C VAL A 263 -18.26 -4.38 -8.69
N GLY A 264 -18.60 -5.02 -7.56
CA GLY A 264 -19.06 -4.33 -6.37
C GLY A 264 -18.06 -3.30 -5.86
N TRP A 265 -16.78 -3.68 -5.75
CA TRP A 265 -15.73 -2.83 -5.17
C TRP A 265 -15.06 -1.91 -6.19
N LEU A 266 -14.95 -2.30 -7.46
CA LEU A 266 -14.23 -1.57 -8.50
C LEU A 266 -15.15 -0.94 -9.55
N PHE A 267 -16.43 -0.72 -9.22
CA PHE A 267 -17.38 -0.10 -10.14
C PHE A 267 -16.88 1.22 -10.76
N THR A 268 -16.24 2.08 -9.95
CA THR A 268 -15.66 3.36 -10.43
C THR A 268 -14.34 3.19 -11.19
N ARG A 269 -13.85 1.97 -11.34
CA ARG A 269 -12.65 1.57 -12.08
C ARG A 269 -13.03 0.46 -13.07
N PRO A 270 -13.89 0.78 -14.06
CA PRO A 270 -14.55 -0.23 -14.90
C PRO A 270 -13.56 -1.12 -15.66
N ILE A 271 -12.44 -0.57 -16.13
CA ILE A 271 -11.42 -1.35 -16.85
C ILE A 271 -10.71 -2.35 -15.93
N ALA A 272 -10.45 -1.99 -14.67
CA ALA A 272 -9.85 -2.91 -13.69
C ALA A 272 -10.79 -4.06 -13.37
N ALA A 273 -12.09 -3.78 -13.19
CA ALA A 273 -13.10 -4.81 -12.98
C ALA A 273 -13.24 -5.71 -14.23
N ALA A 274 -13.36 -5.11 -15.41
CA ALA A 274 -13.58 -5.84 -16.66
C ALA A 274 -12.39 -6.72 -17.04
N SER A 275 -11.16 -6.21 -16.96
CA SER A 275 -9.93 -6.99 -17.23
C SER A 275 -9.80 -8.18 -16.29
N LEU A 276 -10.08 -8.02 -14.98
CA LEU A 276 -10.08 -9.13 -14.03
C LEU A 276 -11.07 -10.22 -14.47
N ILE A 277 -12.30 -9.85 -14.82
CA ILE A 277 -13.34 -10.81 -15.22
C ILE A 277 -13.02 -11.48 -16.57
N LEU A 278 -12.47 -10.74 -17.54
CA LEU A 278 -12.00 -11.31 -18.81
C LEU A 278 -10.85 -12.29 -18.60
N SER A 279 -9.97 -12.05 -17.63
CA SER A 279 -8.91 -13.00 -17.30
C SER A 279 -9.49 -14.31 -16.73
N ILE A 280 -10.54 -14.23 -15.91
CA ILE A 280 -11.27 -15.39 -15.37
C ILE A 280 -11.98 -16.16 -16.49
N SER A 281 -12.57 -15.46 -17.47
CA SER A 281 -13.34 -16.08 -18.55
C SER A 281 -12.49 -16.98 -19.45
N ARG A 282 -11.15 -16.82 -19.46
CA ARG A 282 -10.22 -17.66 -20.25
C ARG A 282 -10.28 -19.14 -19.91
N SER A 283 -10.62 -19.47 -18.67
CA SER A 283 -10.67 -20.86 -18.16
C SER A 283 -12.04 -21.26 -17.62
N ALA A 284 -13.06 -20.41 -17.81
CA ALA A 284 -14.40 -20.62 -17.29
C ALA A 284 -15.19 -21.59 -18.17
N SER A 285 -16.13 -22.30 -17.57
CA SER A 285 -17.08 -23.14 -18.32
C SER A 285 -18.03 -22.28 -19.17
N LYS A 286 -18.67 -22.87 -20.19
CA LYS A 286 -19.66 -22.15 -21.03
C LYS A 286 -20.81 -21.54 -20.21
N HIS A 287 -21.26 -22.24 -19.17
CA HIS A 287 -22.30 -21.75 -18.28
C HIS A 287 -21.82 -20.51 -17.51
N THR A 288 -20.63 -20.60 -16.92
CA THR A 288 -20.00 -19.50 -16.20
C THR A 288 -19.76 -18.30 -17.09
N ILE A 289 -19.31 -18.50 -18.34
CA ILE A 289 -19.12 -17.42 -19.32
C ILE A 289 -20.42 -16.64 -19.54
N ALA A 290 -21.57 -17.31 -19.67
CA ALA A 290 -22.86 -16.63 -19.81
C ALA A 290 -23.18 -15.75 -18.58
N THR A 291 -22.90 -16.25 -17.36
CA THR A 291 -23.08 -15.44 -16.15
C THR A 291 -22.08 -14.28 -16.05
N LEU A 292 -20.83 -14.48 -16.47
CA LEU A 292 -19.81 -13.43 -16.51
C LEU A 292 -20.17 -12.34 -17.53
N GLU A 293 -20.74 -12.73 -18.67
CA GLU A 293 -21.29 -11.81 -19.67
C GLU A 293 -22.36 -10.93 -19.06
N ASP A 294 -23.32 -11.51 -18.31
CA ASP A 294 -24.37 -10.75 -17.65
C ASP A 294 -23.80 -9.76 -16.60
N ILE A 295 -22.83 -10.20 -15.78
CA ILE A 295 -22.15 -9.35 -14.79
C ILE A 295 -21.37 -8.19 -15.46
N LEU A 296 -20.71 -8.46 -16.59
CA LEU A 296 -19.98 -7.44 -17.36
C LEU A 296 -20.92 -6.47 -18.07
N TYR A 297 -22.08 -6.95 -18.51
CA TYR A 297 -23.08 -6.13 -19.18
C TYR A 297 -23.80 -5.20 -18.19
N ASP A 298 -24.39 -5.77 -17.15
CA ASP A 298 -25.19 -5.07 -16.12
C ASP A 298 -24.65 -5.42 -14.72
N PRO A 299 -24.15 -4.43 -13.93
CA PRO A 299 -24.28 -2.98 -14.17
C PRO A 299 -23.14 -2.34 -14.96
N LEU A 300 -22.08 -3.05 -15.30
CA LEU A 300 -20.80 -2.43 -15.64
C LEU A 300 -20.78 -1.73 -17.02
N LEU A 301 -21.01 -2.46 -18.12
CA LEU A 301 -20.99 -1.91 -19.48
C LEU A 301 -22.12 -0.91 -19.72
N LEU A 302 -23.30 -1.15 -19.16
CA LEU A 302 -24.40 -0.18 -19.24
C LEU A 302 -24.02 1.15 -18.59
N SER A 303 -23.31 1.10 -17.45
CA SER A 303 -22.86 2.31 -16.75
C SER A 303 -21.73 3.05 -17.47
N TYR A 304 -20.76 2.33 -18.05
CA TYR A 304 -19.57 2.90 -18.69
C TYR A 304 -19.44 2.49 -20.18
N PRO A 305 -20.43 2.80 -21.03
CA PRO A 305 -20.46 2.34 -22.42
C PRO A 305 -19.36 2.96 -23.28
N GLY A 306 -18.79 4.11 -22.92
CA GLY A 306 -17.73 4.77 -23.67
C GLY A 306 -16.38 4.09 -23.49
N GLU A 307 -15.89 4.02 -22.26
CA GLU A 307 -14.60 3.43 -21.88
C GLU A 307 -14.58 1.93 -22.18
N LEU A 308 -15.59 1.19 -21.73
CA LEU A 308 -15.60 -0.28 -21.89
C LEU A 308 -15.83 -0.73 -23.33
N LYS A 309 -16.60 0.01 -24.14
CA LYS A 309 -16.72 -0.31 -25.57
C LYS A 309 -15.37 -0.24 -26.27
N LYS A 310 -14.59 0.82 -26.03
CA LYS A 310 -13.24 0.97 -26.61
C LYS A 310 -12.29 -0.13 -26.12
N PHE A 311 -12.38 -0.46 -24.84
CA PHE A 311 -11.61 -1.53 -24.23
C PHE A 311 -11.91 -2.90 -24.86
N PHE A 312 -13.20 -3.29 -24.94
CA PHE A 312 -13.61 -4.56 -25.55
C PHE A 312 -13.33 -4.62 -27.05
N GLN A 313 -13.40 -3.50 -27.78
CA GLN A 313 -12.97 -3.44 -29.19
C GLN A 313 -11.48 -3.75 -29.32
N THR A 314 -10.64 -3.20 -28.44
CA THR A 314 -9.19 -3.44 -28.45
C THR A 314 -8.87 -4.92 -28.20
N TYR A 315 -9.52 -5.53 -27.21
CA TYR A 315 -9.37 -6.97 -26.92
C TYR A 315 -9.81 -7.85 -28.08
N ARG A 316 -10.96 -7.53 -28.68
CA ARG A 316 -11.48 -8.21 -29.87
C ARG A 316 -10.52 -8.12 -31.04
N ASP A 317 -10.00 -6.93 -31.35
CA ASP A 317 -9.11 -6.69 -32.49
C ASP A 317 -7.75 -7.40 -32.30
N ASN A 318 -7.32 -7.61 -31.05
CA ASN A 318 -6.15 -8.41 -30.69
C ASN A 318 -6.42 -9.94 -30.66
N ASN A 319 -7.65 -10.39 -30.99
CA ASN A 319 -8.12 -11.78 -30.87
C ASN A 319 -8.06 -12.35 -29.43
N GLU A 320 -8.06 -11.51 -28.41
CA GLU A 320 -8.09 -11.92 -27.00
C GLU A 320 -9.54 -11.96 -26.49
N GLN A 321 -10.01 -13.11 -26.02
CA GLN A 321 -11.38 -13.30 -25.51
C GLN A 321 -12.47 -12.77 -26.48
N ASP A 322 -12.22 -12.90 -27.79
CA ASP A 322 -13.07 -12.34 -28.86
C ASP A 322 -14.55 -12.73 -28.73
N TYR A 323 -14.85 -13.97 -28.32
CA TYR A 323 -16.22 -14.44 -28.15
C TYR A 323 -17.06 -13.58 -27.18
N ILE A 324 -16.59 -13.39 -25.94
CA ILE A 324 -17.35 -12.63 -24.92
C ILE A 324 -17.36 -11.14 -25.25
N CYS A 325 -16.25 -10.60 -25.77
CA CYS A 325 -16.17 -9.19 -26.17
C CYS A 325 -17.16 -8.88 -27.30
N ARG A 326 -17.28 -9.77 -28.30
CA ARG A 326 -18.24 -9.61 -29.39
C ARG A 326 -19.69 -9.63 -28.89
N LEU A 327 -20.04 -10.60 -28.04
CA LEU A 327 -21.39 -10.68 -27.45
C LEU A 327 -21.75 -9.41 -26.69
N LEU A 328 -20.85 -8.88 -25.87
CA LEU A 328 -21.07 -7.64 -25.12
C LEU A 328 -21.24 -6.43 -26.04
N LEU A 329 -20.43 -6.31 -27.09
CA LEU A 329 -20.53 -5.23 -28.08
C LEU A 329 -21.85 -5.31 -28.86
N ASP A 330 -22.25 -6.51 -29.28
CA ASP A 330 -23.51 -6.74 -30.00
C ASP A 330 -24.72 -6.43 -29.11
N LYS A 331 -24.70 -6.87 -27.83
CA LYS A 331 -25.73 -6.52 -26.83
C LYS A 331 -25.84 -5.01 -26.63
N LEU A 332 -24.70 -4.31 -26.53
CA LEU A 332 -24.68 -2.85 -26.37
C LEU A 332 -25.21 -2.14 -27.62
N GLU A 333 -24.86 -2.61 -28.82
CA GLU A 333 -25.36 -2.04 -30.08
C GLU A 333 -26.88 -2.24 -30.22
N ALA A 334 -27.38 -3.44 -29.92
CA ALA A 334 -28.81 -3.72 -29.92
C ALA A 334 -29.57 -2.80 -28.95
N HIS A 335 -29.08 -2.65 -27.72
CA HIS A 335 -29.65 -1.74 -26.72
C HIS A 335 -29.71 -0.29 -27.21
N ASN A 336 -28.62 0.21 -27.80
CA ASN A 336 -28.58 1.58 -28.33
C ASN A 336 -29.55 1.78 -29.50
N LEU A 337 -29.69 0.79 -30.38
CA LEU A 337 -30.67 0.83 -31.47
C LEU A 337 -32.10 0.88 -30.94
N ASP A 338 -32.41 0.13 -29.88
CA ASP A 338 -33.73 0.16 -29.27
C ASP A 338 -34.02 1.50 -28.58
N ILE A 339 -33.04 2.11 -27.90
CA ILE A 339 -33.17 3.48 -27.37
C ILE A 339 -33.47 4.48 -28.50
N LEU A 340 -32.73 4.40 -29.61
CA LEU A 340 -32.94 5.30 -30.75
C LEU A 340 -34.35 5.16 -31.34
N ARG A 341 -34.85 3.94 -31.49
CA ARG A 341 -36.22 3.69 -31.96
C ARG A 341 -37.26 4.30 -31.03
N VAL A 342 -37.06 4.17 -29.71
CA VAL A 342 -37.97 4.72 -28.70
C VAL A 342 -37.90 6.26 -28.65
N SER A 343 -36.74 6.85 -28.93
CA SER A 343 -36.55 8.31 -28.92
C SER A 343 -37.37 9.05 -29.98
N GLU A 344 -37.84 8.36 -31.02
CA GLU A 344 -38.75 8.91 -32.03
C GLU A 344 -40.19 9.11 -31.50
N LEU A 345 -40.53 8.47 -30.37
CA LEU A 345 -41.84 8.59 -29.73
C LEU A 345 -41.90 9.87 -28.89
N LYS A 346 -42.66 10.85 -29.38
CA LYS A 346 -42.83 12.15 -28.72
C LYS A 346 -43.44 12.05 -27.33
N GLU A 347 -44.21 11.01 -27.07
CA GLU A 347 -44.86 10.72 -25.79
C GLU A 347 -43.86 10.38 -24.68
N LEU A 348 -42.68 9.87 -25.04
CA LEU A 348 -41.62 9.49 -24.11
C LEU A 348 -40.48 10.53 -24.05
N ALA A 349 -40.52 11.55 -24.90
CA ALA A 349 -39.55 12.63 -24.89
C ALA A 349 -39.78 13.55 -23.69
N ALA A 350 -38.71 13.81 -22.92
CA ALA A 350 -38.77 14.81 -21.85
C ALA A 350 -39.00 16.22 -22.44
N PRO A 351 -39.82 17.07 -21.81
CA PRO A 351 -39.98 18.46 -22.22
C PRO A 351 -38.63 19.19 -22.26
N SER A 352 -38.38 19.99 -23.30
CA SER A 352 -37.08 20.68 -23.49
C SER A 352 -36.66 21.52 -22.28
N LYS A 353 -37.63 22.16 -21.60
CA LYS A 353 -37.38 22.91 -20.37
C LYS A 353 -36.79 22.05 -19.24
N ASN A 354 -37.24 20.80 -19.11
CA ASN A 354 -36.71 19.89 -18.10
C ASN A 354 -35.29 19.44 -18.45
N ILE A 355 -35.03 19.21 -19.74
CA ILE A 355 -33.68 18.88 -20.25
C ILE A 355 -32.72 20.04 -19.97
N GLU A 356 -33.12 21.27 -20.28
CA GLU A 356 -32.32 22.47 -20.01
C GLU A 356 -32.04 22.66 -18.51
N LEU A 357 -33.06 22.47 -17.66
CA LEU A 357 -32.89 22.56 -16.21
C LEU A 357 -31.93 21.48 -15.69
N TYR A 358 -32.09 20.23 -16.15
CA TYR A 358 -31.20 19.13 -15.79
C TYR A 358 -29.75 19.42 -16.14
N TRP A 359 -29.46 19.85 -17.38
CA TRP A 359 -28.09 20.15 -17.80
C TRP A 359 -27.49 21.33 -17.04
N LYS A 360 -28.30 22.33 -16.68
CA LYS A 360 -27.86 23.46 -15.87
C LYS A 360 -27.49 23.04 -14.45
N ASP A 361 -28.30 22.19 -13.82
CA ASP A 361 -28.02 21.66 -12.49
C ASP A 361 -26.77 20.75 -12.53
N PHE A 362 -26.67 19.88 -13.54
CA PHE A 362 -25.50 19.04 -13.77
C PHE A 362 -24.21 19.84 -13.96
N GLU A 363 -24.23 20.90 -14.78
CA GLU A 363 -23.07 21.77 -15.02
C GLU A 363 -22.65 22.48 -13.73
N LYS A 364 -23.62 22.89 -12.90
CA LYS A 364 -23.35 23.49 -11.60
C LYS A 364 -22.66 22.49 -10.66
N ASP A 365 -23.17 21.27 -10.55
CA ASP A 365 -22.59 20.23 -9.69
C ASP A 365 -21.17 19.83 -10.15
N MET A 366 -20.96 19.77 -11.47
CA MET A 366 -19.66 19.52 -12.07
C MET A 366 -18.66 20.65 -11.77
N GLN A 367 -19.12 21.90 -11.84
CA GLN A 367 -18.30 23.08 -11.51
C GLN A 367 -17.92 23.09 -10.02
N GLU A 368 -18.85 22.77 -9.12
CA GLU A 368 -18.58 22.66 -7.68
C GLU A 368 -17.56 21.55 -7.39
N SER A 369 -17.72 20.39 -8.03
CA SER A 369 -16.79 19.26 -7.91
C SER A 369 -15.39 19.61 -8.42
N TYR A 370 -15.30 20.31 -9.56
CA TYR A 370 -14.03 20.79 -10.11
C TYR A 370 -13.35 21.81 -9.19
N GLU A 371 -14.13 22.74 -8.62
CA GLU A 371 -13.61 23.74 -7.67
C GLU A 371 -13.07 23.09 -6.39
N GLU A 372 -13.75 22.06 -5.88
CA GLU A 372 -13.30 21.28 -4.72
C GLU A 372 -12.02 20.51 -5.04
N ALA A 373 -12.01 19.74 -6.13
CA ALA A 373 -10.84 18.98 -6.56
C ALA A 373 -9.61 19.89 -6.78
N SER A 374 -9.83 21.08 -7.35
CA SER A 374 -8.75 22.04 -7.59
C SER A 374 -8.12 22.58 -6.30
N LYS A 375 -8.80 22.57 -5.14
CA LYS A 375 -8.23 23.03 -3.85
C LYS A 375 -6.97 22.27 -3.46
N ASN A 376 -6.90 20.98 -3.80
CA ASN A 376 -5.77 20.12 -3.50
C ASN A 376 -4.75 20.06 -4.65
N SER A 377 -4.94 20.84 -5.71
CA SER A 377 -4.01 20.85 -6.85
C SER A 377 -2.73 21.62 -6.51
N PHE A 378 -1.58 21.03 -6.86
CA PHE A 378 -0.28 21.69 -6.78
C PHE A 378 -0.25 23.05 -7.49
N LEU A 379 -1.02 23.21 -8.58
CA LEU A 379 -1.10 24.48 -9.32
C LEU A 379 -1.57 25.63 -8.43
N ARG A 380 -2.45 25.38 -7.46
CA ARG A 380 -2.91 26.40 -6.50
C ARG A 380 -1.85 26.76 -5.45
N LEU A 381 -0.88 25.89 -5.19
CA LEU A 381 0.24 26.16 -4.28
C LEU A 381 1.29 27.05 -4.94
N ILE A 382 1.47 26.95 -6.27
CA ILE A 382 2.49 27.69 -7.02
C ILE A 382 1.94 28.89 -7.81
N ALA A 383 0.62 28.97 -8.03
CA ALA A 383 0.00 30.03 -8.82
C ALA A 383 -1.34 30.48 -8.23
N THR A 384 -1.62 31.78 -8.34
CA THR A 384 -2.91 32.35 -7.93
C THR A 384 -3.93 32.19 -9.06
N PRO A 385 -5.06 31.49 -8.84
CA PRO A 385 -6.10 31.40 -9.86
C PRO A 385 -6.81 32.75 -10.02
N GLN A 386 -6.93 33.23 -11.26
CA GLN A 386 -7.73 34.42 -11.59
C GLN A 386 -8.89 34.04 -12.50
N ARG A 387 -10.11 34.44 -12.14
CA ARG A 387 -11.29 34.31 -13.01
C ARG A 387 -11.27 35.44 -14.03
N LEU A 388 -11.13 35.08 -15.31
CA LEU A 388 -11.23 36.02 -16.43
C LEU A 388 -12.66 36.03 -16.96
N LEU A 389 -13.22 37.23 -17.14
CA LEU A 389 -14.55 37.39 -17.74
C LEU A 389 -14.48 37.24 -19.28
N TYR A 390 -13.40 37.73 -19.89
CA TYR A 390 -13.16 37.70 -21.33
C TYR A 390 -11.66 37.66 -21.64
N GLY A 391 -11.30 37.11 -22.81
CA GLY A 391 -9.93 37.11 -23.35
C GLY A 391 -9.28 35.72 -23.37
N ASN A 392 -8.39 35.50 -24.34
CA ASN A 392 -7.62 34.26 -24.52
C ASN A 392 -6.10 34.47 -24.40
N SER A 393 -5.64 35.69 -24.10
CA SER A 393 -4.22 36.02 -23.91
C SER A 393 -3.98 36.88 -22.66
N SER A 394 -2.75 36.84 -22.17
CA SER A 394 -2.27 37.71 -21.08
C SER A 394 -1.13 38.58 -21.59
N ILE A 395 -1.06 39.83 -21.13
CA ILE A 395 -0.03 40.79 -21.53
C ILE A 395 0.78 41.16 -20.30
N TYR A 396 2.11 41.10 -20.40
CA TYR A 396 3.02 41.56 -19.36
C TYR A 396 4.19 42.34 -19.95
N TYR A 397 4.79 43.20 -19.13
CA TYR A 397 5.89 44.07 -19.52
C TYR A 397 7.19 43.65 -18.82
N ILE A 398 8.20 43.24 -19.60
CA ILE A 398 9.52 42.91 -19.06
C ILE A 398 10.37 44.18 -19.03
N HIS A 399 10.82 44.56 -17.83
CA HIS A 399 11.71 45.70 -17.63
C HIS A 399 13.15 45.19 -17.57
N GLN A 400 13.92 45.44 -18.63
CA GLN A 400 15.36 45.15 -18.66
C GLN A 400 16.14 46.29 -17.98
N ILE A 401 17.23 45.95 -17.27
CA ILE A 401 18.06 46.95 -16.56
C ILE A 401 18.65 47.93 -17.59
N GLY A 402 18.13 49.16 -17.59
CA GLY A 402 18.58 50.25 -18.46
C GLY A 402 17.84 50.43 -19.80
N GLY A 403 16.76 49.69 -20.07
CA GLY A 403 16.01 49.74 -21.34
C GLY A 403 14.52 50.07 -21.21
N GLN A 404 13.88 50.44 -22.33
CA GLN A 404 12.42 50.61 -22.38
C GLN A 404 11.69 49.27 -22.16
N PRO A 405 10.55 49.27 -21.45
CA PRO A 405 9.79 48.05 -21.21
C PRO A 405 9.33 47.41 -22.52
N SER A 406 9.56 46.11 -22.68
CA SER A 406 9.07 45.35 -23.83
C SER A 406 7.75 44.67 -23.49
N ARG A 407 6.73 44.89 -24.33
CA ARG A 407 5.42 44.22 -24.23
C ARG A 407 5.57 42.79 -24.71
N GLN A 408 5.20 41.82 -23.88
CA GLN A 408 5.03 40.43 -24.27
C GLN A 408 3.57 40.02 -24.10
N GLU A 409 3.08 39.24 -25.05
CA GLU A 409 1.75 38.66 -25.04
C GLU A 409 1.89 37.14 -25.06
N MET A 410 1.24 36.48 -24.11
CA MET A 410 1.24 35.03 -23.98
C MET A 410 -0.18 34.52 -24.15
N GLN A 411 -0.39 33.68 -25.17
CA GLN A 411 -1.66 32.99 -25.40
C GLN A 411 -1.90 31.99 -24.27
N MET A 412 -3.14 31.91 -23.81
CA MET A 412 -3.52 30.94 -22.79
C MET A 412 -3.72 29.57 -23.41
N HIS A 413 -3.25 28.53 -22.71
CA HIS A 413 -3.45 27.14 -23.10
C HIS A 413 -4.51 26.52 -22.19
N SER A 414 -5.40 25.73 -22.78
CA SER A 414 -6.38 24.95 -22.03
C SER A 414 -5.80 23.61 -21.62
N PHE A 415 -6.04 23.23 -20.37
CA PHE A 415 -5.88 21.87 -19.89
C PHE A 415 -7.29 21.37 -19.54
N SER A 416 -7.70 20.27 -20.17
CA SER A 416 -9.01 19.66 -19.97
C SER A 416 -8.85 18.19 -19.63
N HIS A 417 -9.64 17.72 -18.68
CA HIS A 417 -9.79 16.31 -18.38
C HIS A 417 -11.24 15.91 -18.63
N SER A 418 -11.44 14.77 -19.28
CA SER A 418 -12.76 14.15 -19.45
C SER A 418 -12.81 12.88 -18.61
N ALA A 419 -13.93 12.66 -17.92
CA ALA A 419 -14.23 11.42 -17.23
C ALA A 419 -15.65 10.99 -17.61
N GLU A 420 -15.85 9.68 -17.79
CA GLU A 420 -17.19 9.13 -18.01
C GLU A 420 -17.94 9.00 -16.68
N MET A 421 -19.22 9.41 -16.65
CA MET A 421 -20.09 9.23 -15.50
C MET A 421 -20.98 7.98 -15.69
N PRO A 422 -21.23 7.21 -14.62
CA PRO A 422 -22.04 5.99 -14.70
C PRO A 422 -23.48 6.32 -15.09
N THR A 423 -23.92 5.88 -16.27
CA THR A 423 -25.26 6.20 -16.80
C THR A 423 -26.39 5.65 -15.92
N LEU A 424 -26.22 4.44 -15.36
CA LEU A 424 -27.21 3.82 -14.48
C LEU A 424 -27.42 4.61 -13.18
N ASN A 425 -26.44 5.41 -12.75
CA ASN A 425 -26.61 6.29 -11.59
C ASN A 425 -27.64 7.42 -11.86
N ILE A 426 -27.99 7.65 -13.12
CA ILE A 426 -29.03 8.59 -13.55
C ILE A 426 -30.31 7.83 -13.94
N LEU A 427 -30.17 6.71 -14.65
CA LEU A 427 -31.31 5.98 -15.23
C LEU A 427 -32.02 5.07 -14.23
N ASP A 428 -31.27 4.35 -13.39
CA ASP A 428 -31.80 3.43 -12.38
C ASP A 428 -30.85 3.33 -11.15
N PRO A 429 -30.74 4.42 -10.36
CA PRO A 429 -29.79 4.49 -9.26
C PRO A 429 -30.09 3.47 -8.15
N GLU A 430 -31.35 3.12 -7.93
CA GLU A 430 -31.77 2.22 -6.86
C GLU A 430 -31.38 0.77 -7.16
N SER A 431 -31.65 0.28 -8.37
CA SER A 431 -31.24 -1.07 -8.77
C SER A 431 -29.71 -1.19 -8.85
N LEU A 432 -29.04 -0.12 -9.30
CA LEU A 432 -27.58 -0.06 -9.30
C LEU A 432 -27.02 -0.17 -7.88
N ASP A 433 -27.48 0.68 -6.95
CA ASP A 433 -27.01 0.67 -5.56
C ASP A 433 -27.28 -0.68 -4.89
N TYR A 434 -28.48 -1.24 -5.10
CA TYR A 434 -28.81 -2.57 -4.59
C TYR A 434 -27.85 -3.65 -5.12
N SER A 435 -27.59 -3.68 -6.42
CA SER A 435 -26.71 -4.67 -7.06
C SER A 435 -25.27 -4.56 -6.57
N LEU A 436 -24.74 -3.33 -6.48
CA LEU A 436 -23.39 -3.09 -5.97
C LEU A 436 -23.26 -3.49 -4.49
N ARG A 437 -24.26 -3.19 -3.66
CA ARG A 437 -24.28 -3.63 -2.25
C ARG A 437 -24.37 -5.14 -2.13
N PHE A 438 -25.22 -5.78 -2.94
CA PHE A 438 -25.33 -7.23 -2.97
C PHE A 438 -23.96 -7.88 -3.29
N PHE A 439 -23.26 -7.40 -4.32
CA PHE A 439 -21.92 -7.87 -4.66
C PHE A 439 -20.88 -7.60 -3.56
N ARG A 440 -20.95 -6.44 -2.88
CA ARG A 440 -20.04 -6.13 -1.76
C ARG A 440 -20.30 -7.01 -0.53
N CYS A 441 -21.57 -7.29 -0.22
CA CYS A 441 -21.98 -7.96 1.02
C CYS A 441 -22.16 -9.48 0.90
N GLU A 442 -22.25 -10.04 -0.32
CA GLU A 442 -22.36 -11.48 -0.49
C GLU A 442 -21.17 -12.20 0.18
N ARG A 443 -21.42 -13.40 0.70
CA ARG A 443 -20.37 -14.25 1.26
C ARG A 443 -20.38 -15.57 0.52
N MET A 444 -19.21 -16.16 0.34
CA MET A 444 -19.15 -17.56 -0.06
C MET A 444 -19.88 -18.38 1.00
N LYS A 445 -20.88 -19.15 0.56
CA LYS A 445 -21.50 -20.15 1.42
C LYS A 445 -20.48 -21.26 1.61
N ASN A 446 -19.71 -21.19 2.69
CA ASN A 446 -18.90 -22.32 3.12
C ASN A 446 -19.87 -23.47 3.46
N GLU A 447 -19.65 -24.65 2.88
CA GLU A 447 -20.38 -25.91 3.19
C GLU A 447 -20.25 -26.38 4.66
N ILE A 448 -19.83 -25.51 5.58
CA ILE A 448 -19.55 -25.87 6.98
C ILE A 448 -20.69 -25.43 7.93
N ASN A 449 -21.72 -24.73 7.44
CA ASN A 449 -22.93 -24.44 8.23
C ASN A 449 -24.22 -24.58 7.40
N SER A 450 -24.54 -25.81 6.97
CA SER A 450 -25.90 -26.21 6.60
C SER A 450 -26.22 -27.58 7.17
#